data_AF-A0A949U966-F1
#
_entry.id   AF-A0A949U966-F1
#
_cell.length_a   1.000
_cell.length_b   1.000
_cell.length_c   1.000
_cell.angle_alpha   90.00
_cell.angle_beta   90.00
_cell.angle_gamma   90.00
#
_symmetry.space_group_name_H-M   'P 1'
#
loop_
_entity.id
_entity.type
_entity.pdbx_description
1 polymer ?
#
loop_
_entity_poly.entity_id
_entity_poly.type
_entity_poly.pdbx_seq_one_letter_code
_entity_poly.pdbx_strand_id
1 'polypeptide(L)'
;LSSRLEYGRPVTREALSIVEQGEDALRVLGFRQFRVRHHGDIVRIEIASEEMPRALSGEMAAEFSRIFKALGFKFVTLDLEGFRSGSMNALLPVSSLSPEP
;
A
#
# COMPACT_ATOMS: atom_id res chain seq x y z
N LEU A 1 10.94 -0.88 -3.58
CA LEU A 1 10.47 0.32 -4.32
C LEU A 1 9.55 -0.07 -5.49
N SER A 2 9.98 -0.91 -6.44
CA SER A 2 9.13 -1.35 -7.59
C SER A 2 7.80 -2.04 -7.19
N SER A 3 7.75 -2.71 -6.04
CA SER A 3 6.55 -3.44 -5.56
C SER A 3 5.34 -2.57 -5.16
N ARG A 4 5.49 -1.25 -5.12
CA ARG A 4 4.50 -0.31 -4.58
C ARG A 4 3.60 0.32 -5.65
N LEU A 5 3.94 0.09 -6.92
CA LEU A 5 3.22 0.57 -8.08
C LEU A 5 2.63 -0.62 -8.84
N GLU A 6 1.46 -0.44 -9.44
CA GLU A 6 0.87 -1.47 -10.31
C GLU A 6 1.80 -1.79 -11.49
N TYR A 7 1.76 -3.06 -11.89
CA TYR A 7 2.37 -3.52 -13.15
C TYR A 7 1.71 -2.79 -14.33
N GLY A 8 2.55 -2.23 -15.22
CA GLY A 8 2.09 -1.54 -16.44
C GLY A 8 1.97 -0.02 -16.33
N ARG A 9 2.21 0.59 -15.15
CA ARG A 9 2.26 2.04 -15.01
C ARG A 9 3.70 2.56 -15.01
N PRO A 10 4.01 3.70 -15.67
CA PRO A 10 5.33 4.30 -15.58
C PRO A 10 5.69 4.61 -14.13
N VAL A 11 6.85 4.10 -13.69
CA VAL A 11 7.42 4.45 -12.39
C VAL A 11 7.97 5.87 -12.51
N THR A 12 7.17 6.86 -12.12
CA THR A 12 7.61 8.26 -12.11
C THR A 12 8.15 8.65 -10.73
N ARG A 13 9.04 9.65 -10.68
CA ARG A 13 9.59 10.16 -9.41
C ARG A 13 8.49 10.74 -8.52
N GLU A 14 7.50 11.35 -9.14
CA GLU A 14 6.33 11.94 -8.49
C GLU A 14 5.49 10.85 -7.83
N ALA A 15 5.22 9.74 -8.53
CA ALA A 15 4.47 8.63 -7.96
C ALA A 15 5.20 7.98 -6.77
N LEU A 16 6.52 7.84 -6.86
CA LEU A 16 7.33 7.35 -5.74
C LEU A 16 7.30 8.31 -4.54
N SER A 17 7.44 9.62 -4.79
CA SER A 17 7.39 10.64 -3.73
C SER A 17 6.04 10.68 -3.02
N ILE A 18 4.92 10.56 -3.75
CA ILE A 18 3.58 10.49 -3.16
C ILE A 18 3.45 9.28 -2.22
N VAL A 19 3.97 8.13 -2.64
CA VAL A 19 3.95 6.92 -1.83
C VAL A 19 4.81 7.08 -0.57
N GLU A 20 6.00 7.67 -0.69
CA GLU A 20 6.88 7.97 0.45
C GLU A 20 6.23 8.92 1.46
N GLN A 21 5.58 9.99 1.00
CA GLN A 21 4.83 10.91 1.85
C GLN A 21 3.69 10.21 2.61
N GLY A 22 2.97 9.30 1.93
CA GLY A 22 1.95 8.49 2.57
C GLY A 22 2.53 7.55 3.63
N GLU A 23 3.67 6.92 3.36
CA GLU A 23 4.37 6.06 4.32
C GLU A 23 4.87 6.85 5.54
N ASP A 24 5.37 8.06 5.34
CA ASP A 24 5.82 8.94 6.43
C ASP A 24 4.65 9.38 7.32
N ALA A 25 3.50 9.71 6.72
CA ALA A 25 2.30 10.06 7.47
C ALA A 25 1.81 8.89 8.35
N LEU A 26 1.79 7.66 7.82
CA LEU A 26 1.44 6.47 8.61
C LEU A 26 2.41 6.23 9.77
N ARG A 27 3.71 6.52 9.57
CA ARG A 27 4.71 6.45 10.65
C ARG A 27 4.43 7.47 11.74
N VAL A 28 4.07 8.71 11.39
CA VAL A 28 3.69 9.76 12.35
C VAL A 28 2.43 9.38 13.13
N LEU A 29 1.46 8.72 12.49
CA LEU A 29 0.29 8.14 13.15
C LEU A 29 0.60 6.92 14.03
N GLY A 30 1.88 6.53 14.14
CA GLY A 30 2.35 5.48 15.03
C GLY A 30 2.19 4.05 14.51
N PHE A 31 1.85 3.86 13.23
CA PHE A 31 1.89 2.52 12.64
C PHE A 31 3.33 2.04 12.47
N ARG A 32 3.57 0.76 12.68
CA ARG A 32 4.94 0.20 12.68
C ARG A 32 5.23 -0.61 11.43
N GLN A 33 4.26 -1.41 11.01
CA GLN A 33 4.37 -2.29 9.85
C GLN A 33 3.25 -2.01 8.87
N PHE A 34 3.62 -1.42 7.73
CA PHE A 34 2.66 -1.00 6.73
C PHE A 34 3.27 -0.92 5.32
N ARG A 35 2.39 -0.81 4.33
CA ARG A 35 2.76 -0.49 2.96
C ARG A 35 1.70 0.38 2.32
N VAL A 36 2.14 1.43 1.63
CA VAL A 36 1.28 2.22 0.74
C VAL A 36 1.47 1.70 -0.68
N ARG A 37 0.35 1.33 -1.32
CA ARG A 37 0.33 0.96 -2.74
C ARG A 37 -0.52 1.94 -3.53
N HIS A 38 0.02 2.33 -4.67
CA HIS A 38 -0.63 3.27 -5.57
C HIS A 38 -1.18 2.52 -6.79
N HIS A 39 -2.50 2.60 -6.97
CA HIS A 39 -3.29 1.95 -8.02
C HIS A 39 -4.08 3.02 -8.79
N GLY A 40 -3.39 3.85 -9.56
CA GLY A 40 -4.03 5.01 -10.23
C GLY A 40 -4.72 5.95 -9.23
N ASP A 41 -6.03 6.11 -9.35
CA ASP A 41 -6.81 6.98 -8.47
C ASP A 41 -7.06 6.40 -7.06
N ILE A 42 -6.63 5.16 -6.81
CA ILE A 42 -6.84 4.42 -5.57
C ILE A 42 -5.51 4.28 -4.83
N VAL A 43 -5.52 4.57 -3.53
CA VAL A 43 -4.49 4.08 -2.61
C VAL A 43 -5.00 2.85 -1.86
N ARG A 44 -4.14 1.84 -1.77
CA ARG A 44 -4.35 0.67 -0.91
C ARG A 44 -3.31 0.64 0.19
N ILE A 45 -3.79 0.73 1.42
CA ILE A 45 -2.98 0.73 2.63
C ILE A 45 -2.99 -0.68 3.21
N GLU A 46 -1.82 -1.30 3.32
CA GLU A 46 -1.64 -2.55 4.06
C GLU A 46 -1.12 -2.21 5.44
N ILE A 47 -1.80 -2.66 6.50
CA ILE A 47 -1.41 -2.48 7.90
C ILE A 47 -1.24 -3.85 8.54
N ALA A 48 -0.27 -4.02 9.44
CA ALA A 48 -0.12 -5.28 10.16
C ALA A 48 -1.37 -5.67 10.95
N SER A 49 -1.67 -6.97 10.98
CA SER A 49 -2.93 -7.50 11.51
C SER A 49 -3.15 -7.13 12.98
N GLU A 50 -2.09 -7.07 13.77
CA GLU A 50 -2.12 -6.63 15.17
C GLU A 50 -2.51 -5.15 15.34
N GLU A 51 -2.31 -4.31 14.32
CA GLU A 51 -2.66 -2.89 14.33
C GLU A 51 -4.00 -2.61 13.62
N MET A 52 -4.58 -3.62 12.96
CA MET A 52 -5.81 -3.49 12.16
C MET A 52 -7.04 -3.01 12.96
N PRO A 53 -7.28 -3.45 14.22
CA PRO A 53 -8.40 -2.92 15.01
C PRO A 53 -8.35 -1.39 15.20
N ARG A 54 -7.14 -0.81 15.31
CA ARG A 54 -6.95 0.64 15.37
C ARG A 54 -7.15 1.29 14.00
N ALA A 55 -6.66 0.66 12.94
CA ALA A 55 -6.79 1.14 11.56
C ALA A 55 -8.27 1.23 11.11
N LEU A 56 -9.12 0.32 11.58
CA LEU A 56 -10.55 0.26 11.24
C LEU A 56 -11.44 1.18 12.09
N SER A 57 -10.88 1.93 13.04
CA SER A 57 -11.67 2.87 13.82
C SER A 57 -12.18 4.02 12.95
N GLY A 58 -13.35 4.60 13.28
CA GLY A 58 -13.92 5.72 12.53
C GLY A 58 -13.01 6.95 12.50
N GLU A 59 -12.29 7.20 13.61
CA GLU A 59 -11.29 8.27 13.71
C GLU A 59 -10.13 8.05 12.73
N MET A 60 -9.57 6.83 12.71
CA MET A 60 -8.44 6.52 11.85
C MET A 60 -8.83 6.47 10.37
N ALA A 61 -10.04 5.97 10.06
CA ALA A 61 -10.59 6.01 8.72
C ALA A 61 -10.72 7.45 8.19
N ALA A 62 -11.16 8.39 9.06
CA ALA A 62 -11.24 9.80 8.71
C ALA A 62 -9.84 10.40 8.47
N GLU A 63 -8.86 10.06 9.30
CA GLU A 63 -7.49 10.56 9.18
C GLU A 63 -6.78 10.03 7.93
N PHE A 64 -6.95 8.74 7.60
CA PHE A 64 -6.47 8.18 6.33
C PHE A 64 -7.12 8.89 5.13
N SER A 65 -8.44 9.09 5.16
CA SER A 65 -9.14 9.81 4.10
C SER A 65 -8.58 11.22 3.91
N ARG A 66 -8.36 11.97 5.01
CA ARG A 66 -7.79 13.32 4.99
C ARG A 66 -6.40 13.36 4.37
N ILE A 67 -5.50 12.50 4.84
CA ILE A 67 -4.10 12.45 4.40
C ILE A 67 -4.02 12.08 2.92
N PHE A 68 -4.60 10.94 2.55
CA PHE A 68 -4.39 10.38 1.22
C PHE A 68 -5.17 11.13 0.11
N LYS A 69 -6.30 11.77 0.44
CA LYS A 69 -6.95 12.68 -0.51
C LYS A 69 -6.13 13.94 -0.77
N ALA A 70 -5.46 14.48 0.24
CA ALA A 70 -4.54 15.61 0.06
C ALA A 70 -3.32 15.25 -0.81
N LEU A 71 -2.94 13.96 -0.83
CA LEU A 71 -1.91 13.41 -1.70
C LEU A 71 -2.39 13.09 -3.13
N GLY A 72 -3.66 13.36 -3.45
CA GLY A 72 -4.22 13.25 -4.80
C GLY A 72 -5.01 11.99 -5.10
N PHE A 73 -5.22 11.08 -4.13
CA PHE A 73 -6.05 9.88 -4.35
C PHE A 73 -7.54 10.20 -4.26
N LYS A 74 -8.35 9.64 -5.16
CA LYS A 74 -9.81 9.77 -5.11
C LYS A 74 -10.42 8.79 -4.10
N PHE A 75 -9.84 7.60 -4.03
CA PHE A 75 -10.31 6.52 -3.15
C PHE A 75 -9.19 6.03 -2.24
N VAL A 76 -9.52 5.86 -0.97
CA VAL A 76 -8.61 5.41 0.08
C VAL A 76 -9.14 4.09 0.61
N THR A 77 -8.33 3.04 0.55
CA THR A 77 -8.74 1.68 0.90
C THR A 77 -7.75 1.04 1.87
N LEU A 78 -8.27 0.17 2.73
CA LEU A 78 -7.47 -0.74 3.57
C LEU A 78 -7.51 -2.13 2.94
N ASP A 79 -6.36 -2.79 2.86
CA ASP A 79 -6.31 -4.21 2.53
C ASP A 79 -6.73 -5.03 3.76
N LEU A 80 -7.87 -5.71 3.66
CA LEU A 80 -8.43 -6.50 4.75
C LEU A 80 -7.59 -7.73 5.09
N GLU A 81 -6.71 -8.16 4.18
CA GLU A 81 -5.75 -9.23 4.45
C GLU A 81 -4.49 -8.73 5.18
N GLY A 82 -4.37 -7.41 5.35
CA GLY A 82 -3.30 -6.75 6.08
C GLY A 82 -1.93 -6.78 5.39
N PHE A 83 -0.91 -6.35 6.13
CA PHE A 83 0.47 -6.40 5.69
C PHE A 83 1.02 -7.83 5.78
N ARG A 84 1.50 -8.36 4.65
CA ARG A 84 2.15 -9.68 4.60
C ARG A 84 3.56 -9.57 4.01
N SER A 85 4.55 -10.06 4.76
CA SER A 85 5.90 -10.24 4.22
C SER A 85 5.86 -11.32 3.13
N GLY A 86 6.44 -11.07 1.96
CA GLY A 86 6.53 -12.06 0.86
C GLY A 86 5.39 -12.09 -0.18
N SER A 87 4.37 -11.22 -0.10
CA SER A 87 3.19 -11.26 -0.99
C SER A 87 3.45 -11.03 -2.50
N MET A 88 4.64 -10.58 -2.93
CA MET A 88 4.97 -10.52 -4.37
C MET A 88 5.34 -11.89 -4.98
N ASN A 89 5.56 -12.93 -4.17
CA ASN A 89 5.81 -14.29 -4.69
C ASN A 89 4.53 -15.11 -4.88
N ALA A 90 3.36 -14.63 -4.46
CA ALA A 90 2.11 -15.40 -4.51
C ALA A 90 1.33 -15.23 -5.83
N LEU A 91 1.77 -14.33 -6.73
CA LEU A 91 1.10 -14.07 -8.02
C LEU A 91 1.88 -14.58 -9.24
N LEU A 92 2.97 -15.32 -9.05
CA LEU A 92 3.59 -16.02 -10.18
C LEU A 92 2.81 -17.33 -10.43
N PRO A 93 2.13 -17.50 -11.58
CA PRO A 93 1.68 -18.81 -11.97
C PRO A 93 2.90 -19.72 -12.06
N VAL A 94 2.82 -20.90 -11.42
CA VAL A 94 3.86 -21.93 -11.38
C VAL A 94 4.35 -22.32 -12.78
N SER A 95 3.57 -22.02 -13.83
CA SER A 95 3.93 -22.21 -15.25
C SER A 95 5.10 -21.36 -15.75
N SER A 96 5.64 -20.43 -14.97
CA SER A 96 6.81 -19.60 -15.34
C SER A 96 8.11 -20.01 -14.63
N LEU A 97 8.06 -21.03 -13.78
CA LEU A 97 9.23 -21.66 -13.17
C LEU A 97 9.57 -22.95 -13.94
N SER A 98 10.00 -22.82 -15.18
CA SER A 98 10.75 -23.88 -15.83
C SER A 98 12.21 -23.75 -15.40
N PRO A 99 12.80 -24.71 -14.67
CA PRO A 99 14.24 -24.87 -14.70
C PRO A 99 14.59 -25.44 -16.09
N GLU A 100 15.20 -24.64 -16.95
CA GLU A 100 16.03 -25.20 -18.04
C GLU A 100 17.17 -26.00 -17.38
N PRO A 101 17.54 -27.16 -17.94
CA PRO A 101 18.04 -27.29 -19.31
C PRO A 101 17.16 -28.06 -20.30
#